data_AF-A0A355M972-F1
#
_entry.id   AF-A0A355M972-F1
#
_cell.length_a   1.000
_cell.length_b   1.000
_cell.length_c   1.000
_cell.angle_alpha   90.00
_cell.angle_beta   90.00
_cell.angle_gamma   90.00
#
_symmetry.space_group_name_H-M   'P 1'
#
loop_
_entity.id
_entity.type
_entity.pdbx_description
1 polymer ?
#
loop_
_entity_poly.entity_id
_entity_poly.type
_entity_poly.pdbx_seq_one_letter_code
_entity_poly.pdbx_strand_id
1 'polypeptide(L)' 'MGYPTRIQLISRNKGNQWYVNFPNALAEAMNFQKGETVEWTVVSKKSLRMVRKDITRKKTVE' A
#
# COMPACT_ATOMS: atom_id res chain seq x y z
N MET A 1 -8.44 16.05 5.28
CA MET A 1 -7.32 15.66 6.15
C MET A 1 -6.52 14.58 5.44
N GLY A 2 -5.25 14.84 5.12
CA GLY A 2 -4.36 13.86 4.48
C GLY A 2 -3.32 13.34 5.47
N TYR A 3 -2.73 12.19 5.20
CA TYR A 3 -1.66 11.60 6.01
C TYR A 3 -0.33 11.73 5.25
N PRO A 4 0.36 12.89 5.34
CA PRO A 4 1.59 13.10 4.59
C PRO A 4 2.69 12.17 5.08
N THR A 5 3.32 11.46 4.15
CA THR A 5 4.48 10.62 4.42
C THR A 5 5.62 11.01 3.49
N ARG A 6 6.85 10.77 3.94
CA ARG A 6 8.05 11.07 3.13
C ARG A 6 8.45 9.83 2.36
N ILE A 7 8.80 10.03 1.10
CA ILE A 7 9.50 9.03 0.31
C ILE A 7 10.94 8.95 0.81
N GLN A 8 11.42 7.74 1.03
CA GLN A 8 12.79 7.45 1.42
C GLN A 8 13.45 6.63 0.31
N LEU A 9 14.69 6.97 -0.01
CA LEU A 9 15.52 6.21 -0.93
C LEU A 9 16.62 5.50 -0.13
N ILE A 10 16.66 4.17 -0.23
CA ILE A 10 17.75 3.35 0.26
C ILE A 10 18.60 2.96 -0.96
N SER A 11 19.71 3.66 -1.14
CA SER A 11 20.69 3.37 -2.19
C SER A 11 21.67 2.28 -1.73
N ARG A 12 21.86 1.24 -2.53
CA ARG A 12 22.80 0.14 -2.27
C ARG A 12 23.61 -0.16 -3.54
N ASN A 13 24.75 -0.83 -3.38
CA ASN A 13 25.61 -1.21 -4.51
C ASN A 13 24.90 -2.03 -5.59
N LYS A 14 23.83 -2.76 -5.22
CA LYS A 14 23.02 -3.57 -6.15
C LYS A 14 21.76 -2.88 -6.67
N GLY A 15 21.52 -1.62 -6.31
CA GLY A 15 20.37 -0.85 -6.78
C GLY A 15 19.71 0.04 -5.73
N ASN A 16 18.71 0.78 -6.20
CA ASN A 16 17.94 1.74 -5.42
C ASN A 16 16.62 1.14 -4.99
N GLN A 17 16.30 1.25 -3.70
CA GLN A 17 15.01 0.85 -3.17
C GLN A 17 14.27 2.06 -2.59
N TRP A 18 13.11 2.35 -3.15
CA TRP A 18 12.25 3.44 -2.72
C TRP A 18 11.20 2.92 -1.76
N TYR A 19 11.02 3.61 -0.64
CA TYR A 19 10.09 3.28 0.41
C TYR A 19 9.19 4.45 0.75
N VAL A 20 7.95 4.14 1.12
CA VAL A 20 7.03 5.09 1.73
C VAL A 20 6.35 4.40 2.89
N ASN A 21 6.29 5.07 4.04
CA ASN A 21 5.60 4.53 5.20
C ASN A 21 4.09 4.51 4.94
N PHE A 22 3.42 3.42 5.31
CA PHE A 22 1.98 3.35 5.31
C PHE A 22 1.44 3.90 6.64
N PRO A 23 0.57 4.93 6.65
CA PRO A 23 0.05 5.53 7.88
C PRO A 23 -0.78 4.54 8.72
N ASN A 24 -0.48 4.43 10.03
CA ASN A 24 -1.20 3.52 10.93
C ASN A 24 -2.71 3.82 10.99
N ALA A 25 -3.10 5.10 11.02
CA ALA A 25 -4.51 5.49 11.02
C ALA A 25 -5.28 4.99 9.79
N LEU A 26 -4.63 4.92 8.62
CA LEU A 26 -5.25 4.32 7.43
C LEU A 26 -5.31 2.80 7.53
N ALA A 27 -4.36 2.17 8.21
CA ALA A 27 -4.33 0.73 8.39
C ALA A 27 -5.47 0.26 9.29
N GLU A 28 -5.67 0.97 10.40
CA GLU A 28 -6.78 0.75 11.33
C GLU A 28 -8.13 1.00 10.65
N ALA A 29 -8.29 2.14 9.95
CA ALA A 29 -9.53 2.47 9.25
C ALA A 29 -9.90 1.46 8.15
N MET A 30 -8.90 0.85 7.50
CA MET A 30 -9.09 -0.15 6.44
C MET A 30 -9.13 -1.60 6.97
N ASN A 31 -8.91 -1.81 8.27
CA ASN A 31 -8.72 -3.10 8.91
C ASN A 31 -7.68 -3.99 8.21
N PHE A 32 -6.52 -3.41 7.87
CA PHE A 32 -5.45 -4.16 7.22
C PHE A 32 -4.90 -5.27 8.10
N GLN A 33 -4.70 -6.44 7.50
CA GLN A 33 -4.06 -7.58 8.12
C GLN A 33 -2.60 -7.70 7.68
N LYS A 34 -1.76 -8.25 8.56
CA LYS A 34 -0.35 -8.53 8.26
C LYS A 34 -0.27 -9.50 7.07
N GLY A 35 0.52 -9.13 6.06
CA GLY A 35 0.76 -9.98 4.89
C GLY A 35 -0.24 -9.81 3.75
N GLU A 36 -1.18 -8.86 3.85
CA GLU A 36 -2.07 -8.54 2.72
C GLU A 36 -1.30 -8.03 1.49
N THR A 37 -1.78 -8.43 0.31
CA THR A 37 -1.22 -7.98 -0.97
C THR A 37 -2.01 -6.80 -1.52
N VAL A 38 -1.29 -5.75 -1.89
CA VAL A 38 -1.85 -4.58 -2.56
C VAL A 38 -1.15 -4.34 -3.88
N GLU A 39 -1.88 -3.83 -4.86
CA GLU A 39 -1.37 -3.37 -6.14
C GLU A 39 -1.42 -1.85 -6.20
N TRP A 40 -0.37 -1.26 -6.75
CA TRP A 40 -0.30 0.17 -7.00
C TRP A 40 -0.36 0.45 -8.49
N THR A 41 -1.19 1.40 -8.91
CA THR A 41 -1.31 1.85 -10.29
C THR A 41 -1.03 3.35 -10.36
N VAL A 42 -0.28 3.78 -11.37
CA VAL A 42 -0.06 5.20 -11.65
C VAL A 42 -1.32 5.78 -12.28
N VAL A 43 -1.96 6.72 -11.59
CA VAL A 43 -3.12 7.46 -12.14
C VAL A 43 -2.62 8.72 -12.84
N SER A 44 -1.63 9.40 -12.25
CA SER A 44 -0.98 10.58 -12.84
C SER A 44 0.41 10.79 -12.25
N LYS A 45 1.14 11.81 -12.72
CA LYS A 45 2.42 12.24 -12.12
C LYS A 45 2.30 12.67 -10.65
N LYS A 46 1.09 12.97 -10.17
CA LYS A 46 0.82 13.46 -8.81
C LYS A 46 0.06 12.46 -7.94
N SER A 47 -0.40 11.34 -8.49
CA SER A 47 -1.27 10.41 -7.78
C SER A 47 -1.04 8.96 -8.17
N LEU A 48 -0.99 8.11 -7.14
CA LEU A 48 -1.03 6.66 -7.24
C LEU A 48 -2.36 6.16 -6.65
N ARG A 49 -2.88 5.07 -7.20
CA ARG A 49 -4.02 4.35 -6.63
C ARG A 49 -3.54 3.01 -6.09
N MET A 50 -3.88 2.72 -4.84
CA MET A 50 -3.68 1.40 -4.23
C MET A 50 -4.99 0.62 -4.30
N VAL A 51 -4.92 -0.65 -4.70
CA VAL A 51 -6.04 -1.58 -4.72
C VAL A 51 -5.62 -2.86 -4.01
N ARG A 52 -6.47 -3.38 -3.12
CA ARG A 52 -6.23 -4.67 -2.46
C ARG A 52 -6.44 -5.79 -3.48
N LYS A 53 -5.45 -6.68 -3.65
CA LYS A 53 -5.61 -7.93 -4.38
C LYS A 53 -6.09 -8.96 -3.36
N ASP A 54 -7.31 -9.43 -3.54
CA ASP A 54 -7.98 -10.41 -2.68
C ASP A 54 -8.46 -9.90 -1.30
N ILE A 55 -9.70 -9.38 -1.31
CA ILE A 55 -10.70 -9.96 -0.41
C ILE A 55 -11.28 -11.12 -1.23
N THR A 56 -10.62 -12.28 -1.29
CA THR A 56 -11.37 -13.48 -1.62
C THR A 56 -12.42 -13.59 -0.53
N ARG A 57 -13.64 -13.11 -0.80
CA ARG A 57 -14.82 -13.61 -0.08
C ARG A 57 -14.70 -15.11 -0.26
N LYS A 58 -14.25 -15.84 0.77
CA LYS A 58 -14.56 -17.26 0.85
C LYS A 58 -16.05 -17.30 0.56
N LYS A 59 -16.44 -17.89 -0.58
CA LYS A 59 -17.84 -18.13 -0.87
C LYS A 59 -18.35 -18.88 0.36
N THR A 60 -19.21 -18.25 1.14
CA THR A 60 -20.06 -18.98 2.07
C THR A 60 -20.81 -19.97 1.21
N VAL A 61 -20.41 -21.24 1.30
CA VAL A 61 -21.20 -22.34 0.78
C VAL A 61 -22.37 -22.44 1.74
N GLU A 62 -23.54 -22.02 1.27
CA GLU A 62 -24.83 -22.37 1.87
C GLU A 62 -25.10 -23.87 1.69
#